data_AF-A0A0D1KMT9-F1
#
_entry.id   AF-A0A0D1KMT9-F1
#
_cell.length_a   1.000
_cell.length_b   1.000
_cell.length_c   1.000
_cell.angle_alpha   90.00
_cell.angle_beta   90.00
_cell.angle_gamma   90.00
#
_symmetry.space_group_name_H-M   'P 1'
#
loop_
_entity.id
_entity.type
_entity.pdbx_description
1 polymer ?
#
loop_
_entity_poly.entity_id
_entity_poly.type
_entity_poly.pdbx_seq_one_letter_code
_entity_poly.pdbx_strand_id
1 'polypeptide(L)'
;MAAPTPEAIENARRRVDQAKARLQALEARAATLNRKADARRKIILGGLLLDAAMKDPTWESRLTDLLDRISRDQDRKAFEGWTFKGGPADA
;
A
#
# COMPACT_ATOMS: atom_id res chain seq x y z
N MET A 1 32.87 -11.87 -41.54
CA MET A 1 32.07 -12.59 -40.52
C MET A 1 30.83 -13.15 -41.20
N ALA A 2 30.48 -14.42 -40.97
CA ALA A 2 29.28 -15.01 -41.55
C ALA A 2 28.03 -14.30 -41.02
N ALA A 3 27.02 -14.12 -41.88
CA ALA A 3 25.75 -13.52 -41.47
C ALA A 3 25.07 -14.42 -40.42
N PRO A 4 24.49 -13.85 -39.34
CA PRO A 4 23.79 -14.64 -38.33
C PRO A 4 22.61 -15.40 -38.95
N THR A 5 22.41 -16.65 -38.55
CA THR A 5 21.27 -17.44 -39.02
C THR A 5 19.96 -16.94 -38.41
N PRO A 6 18.82 -17.07 -39.10
CA PRO A 6 17.50 -16.67 -38.57
C PRO A 6 17.19 -17.30 -37.21
N GLU A 7 17.57 -18.56 -37.01
CA GLU A 7 17.40 -19.28 -35.74
C GLU A 7 18.23 -18.68 -34.59
N ALA A 8 19.45 -18.19 -34.87
CA ALA A 8 20.26 -17.53 -33.87
C ALA A 8 19.62 -16.21 -33.40
N ILE A 9 18.99 -15.48 -34.33
CA ILE A 9 18.26 -14.24 -34.05
C ILE A 9 17.00 -14.52 -33.22
N GLU A 10 16.23 -15.56 -33.56
CA GLU A 10 15.03 -15.94 -32.81
C GLU A 10 15.38 -16.41 -31.38
N ASN A 11 16.41 -17.23 -31.23
CA ASN A 11 16.90 -17.64 -29.92
C ASN A 11 17.38 -16.45 -29.07
N ALA A 12 18.06 -15.48 -29.69
CA ALA A 12 18.44 -14.25 -29.00
C ALA A 12 17.22 -13.42 -28.57
N ARG A 13 16.19 -13.30 -29.44
CA ARG A 13 14.92 -12.63 -29.10
C ARG A 13 14.24 -13.29 -27.90
N ARG A 14 14.09 -14.62 -27.92
CA ARG A 14 13.49 -15.38 -26.81
C ARG A 14 14.22 -15.16 -25.49
N ARG A 15 15.55 -15.12 -25.51
CA ARG A 15 16.37 -14.82 -24.31
C ARG A 15 16.13 -13.42 -23.78
N VAL A 16 16.02 -12.42 -24.66
CA VAL A 16 15.70 -11.04 -24.28
C VAL A 16 14.33 -10.95 -23.63
N ASP A 17 13.32 -11.60 -24.23
CA ASP A 17 11.95 -11.55 -23.70
C ASP A 17 11.85 -12.24 -22.33
N GLN A 18 12.55 -13.37 -22.15
CA GLN A 18 12.66 -14.02 -20.84
C GLN A 18 13.37 -13.13 -19.81
N ALA A 19 14.46 -12.45 -20.19
CA ALA A 19 15.18 -11.54 -19.31
C ALA A 19 14.30 -10.35 -18.89
N LYS A 20 13.54 -9.78 -19.83
CA LYS A 20 12.57 -8.71 -19.55
C LYS A 20 11.47 -9.17 -18.59
N ALA A 21 10.90 -10.36 -18.81
CA ALA A 21 9.88 -10.91 -17.92
C ALA A 21 10.42 -11.13 -16.49
N ARG A 22 11.68 -11.58 -16.36
CA ARG A 22 12.35 -11.72 -15.06
C ARG A 22 12.56 -10.37 -14.38
N LEU A 23 13.00 -9.35 -15.12
CA LEU A 23 13.17 -8.00 -14.59
C LEU A 23 11.85 -7.44 -14.06
N GLN A 24 10.79 -7.51 -14.87
CA GLN A 24 9.44 -7.06 -14.46
C GLN A 24 8.94 -7.79 -13.21
N ALA A 25 9.19 -9.10 -13.11
CA ALA A 25 8.82 -9.88 -11.93
C ALA A 25 9.59 -9.43 -10.66
N LEU A 26 10.87 -9.07 -10.78
CA LEU A 26 11.66 -8.55 -9.68
C LEU A 26 11.20 -7.15 -9.25
N GLU A 27 10.93 -6.26 -10.20
CA GLU A 27 10.39 -4.93 -9.94
C GLU A 27 9.04 -5.00 -9.24
N ALA A 28 8.14 -5.87 -9.71
CA ALA A 28 6.84 -6.09 -9.08
C ALA A 28 6.96 -6.62 -7.65
N ARG A 29 7.93 -7.51 -7.39
CA ARG A 29 8.23 -8.01 -6.04
C ARG A 29 8.75 -6.90 -5.14
N ALA A 30 9.70 -6.09 -5.61
CA ALA A 30 10.24 -4.96 -4.86
C ALA A 30 9.13 -3.94 -4.52
N ALA A 31 8.29 -3.57 -5.50
CA ALA A 31 7.15 -2.69 -5.28
C ALA A 31 6.15 -3.26 -4.26
N THR A 32 5.93 -4.58 -4.28
CA THR A 32 5.05 -5.25 -3.30
C THR A 32 5.63 -5.24 -1.90
N LEU A 33 6.93 -5.50 -1.74
CA LEU A 33 7.60 -5.43 -0.44
C LEU A 33 7.58 -4.01 0.13
N ASN A 34 7.84 -3.00 -0.71
CA ASN A 34 7.77 -1.60 -0.30
C ASN A 34 6.37 -1.20 0.17
N ARG A 35 5.32 -1.61 -0.57
CA ARG A 35 3.92 -1.37 -0.16
C ARG A 35 3.58 -2.07 1.16
N LYS A 36 4.05 -3.30 1.38
CA LYS A 36 3.86 -4.02 2.65
C LYS A 36 4.54 -3.30 3.82
N ALA A 37 5.78 -2.86 3.63
CA ALA A 37 6.53 -2.13 4.65
C ALA A 37 5.86 -0.79 4.97
N ASP A 38 5.42 -0.05 3.95
CA ASP A 38 4.69 1.21 4.11
C ASP A 38 3.35 1.01 4.84
N ALA A 39 2.56 0.01 4.44
CA ALA A 39 1.33 -0.35 5.13
C ALA A 39 1.58 -0.69 6.61
N ARG A 40 2.64 -1.45 6.92
CA ARG A 40 3.00 -1.77 8.30
C ARG A 40 3.35 -0.51 9.12
N ARG A 41 4.10 0.44 8.54
CA ARG A 41 4.42 1.72 9.20
C ARG A 41 3.15 2.52 9.50
N LYS A 42 2.23 2.60 8.53
CA LYS A 42 0.94 3.29 8.69
C LYS A 42 0.06 2.64 9.76
N ILE A 43 0.01 1.31 9.82
CA ILE A 43 -0.73 0.57 10.87
C ILE A 43 -0.16 0.89 12.25
N ILE A 44 1.17 0.83 12.43
CA ILE A 44 1.82 1.12 13.70
C ILE A 44 1.57 2.58 14.11
N LEU A 45 1.80 3.52 13.20
CA LEU A 45 1.58 4.94 13.46
C LEU A 45 0.11 5.24 13.81
N GLY A 46 -0.82 4.65 13.06
CA GLY A 46 -2.25 4.76 13.34
C GLY A 46 -2.59 4.26 14.74
N GLY A 47 -2.12 3.07 15.11
CA GLY A 47 -2.34 2.53 16.46
C GLY A 47 -1.81 3.45 17.58
N LEU A 48 -0.63 4.02 17.40
CA LEU A 48 -0.04 4.97 18.36
C LEU A 48 -0.84 6.29 18.45
N LEU A 49 -1.34 6.79 17.32
CA LEU A 49 -2.19 7.99 17.31
C LEU A 49 -3.54 7.75 18.00
N LEU A 50 -4.14 6.57 17.80
CA LEU A 50 -5.39 6.21 18.47
C LEU A 50 -5.18 6.06 19.99
N ASP A 51 -4.07 5.42 20.41
CA ASP A 51 -3.70 5.30 21.83
C ASP A 51 -3.47 6.68 22.48
N ALA A 52 -2.82 7.61 21.77
CA ALA A 52 -2.65 8.99 22.24
C ALA A 52 -3.99 9.73 22.36
N ALA A 53 -4.87 9.60 21.36
CA ALA A 53 -6.20 10.20 21.36
C ALA A 53 -7.12 9.66 22.47
N MET A 54 -6.94 8.41 22.90
CA MET A 54 -7.67 7.87 24.06
C MET A 54 -7.25 8.52 25.39
N LYS A 55 -6.02 9.03 25.49
CA LYS A 55 -5.42 9.49 26.75
C LYS A 55 -5.42 11.02 26.90
N ASP A 56 -5.46 11.76 25.80
CA ASP A 56 -5.35 13.22 25.79
C ASP A 56 -6.47 13.85 24.92
N PRO A 57 -7.34 14.68 25.51
CA PRO A 57 -8.43 15.38 24.79
C PRO A 57 -7.95 16.24 23.63
N THR A 58 -6.72 16.78 23.69
CA THR A 58 -6.14 17.58 22.60
C THR A 58 -5.89 16.71 21.37
N TRP A 59 -5.41 15.49 21.57
CA TRP A 59 -5.20 14.53 20.50
C TRP A 59 -6.51 13.99 19.94
N GLU A 60 -7.51 13.76 20.80
CA GLU A 60 -8.87 13.43 20.36
C GLU A 60 -9.44 14.50 19.43
N SER A 61 -9.42 15.77 19.84
CA SER A 61 -9.95 16.87 19.00
C SER A 61 -9.27 16.92 17.63
N ARG A 62 -7.93 16.82 17.61
CA ARG A 62 -7.17 16.83 16.36
C ARG A 62 -7.48 15.63 15.47
N LEU A 63 -7.70 14.45 16.07
CA LEU A 63 -8.05 13.25 15.32
C LEU A 63 -9.44 13.38 14.70
N THR A 64 -10.42 13.91 15.43
CA THR A 64 -11.76 14.21 14.91
C THR A 64 -11.69 15.20 13.74
N ASP A 65 -10.94 16.30 13.87
CA ASP A 65 -10.74 17.27 12.80
C ASP A 65 -10.14 16.63 11.53
N LEU A 66 -9.26 15.64 11.69
CA LEU A 66 -8.66 14.91 10.57
C LEU A 66 -9.65 13.96 9.89
N LEU A 67 -10.52 13.29 10.65
CA LEU A 67 -11.56 12.41 10.12
C LEU A 67 -12.61 13.21 9.34
N ASP A 68 -13.00 14.38 9.82
CA ASP A 68 -13.97 15.26 9.15
C ASP A 68 -13.47 15.79 7.79
N ARG A 69 -12.15 15.81 7.58
CA ARG A 69 -11.54 16.21 6.30
C ARG A 69 -11.61 15.15 5.22
N ILE A 70 -12.07 13.93 5.52
CA ILE A 70 -12.22 12.88 4.52
C ILE A 70 -13.32 13.29 3.54
N SER A 71 -12.91 13.66 2.32
CA SER A 71 -13.80 14.23 1.29
C SER A 71 -14.44 13.20 0.37
N ARG A 72 -13.80 12.02 0.22
CA ARG A 72 -14.24 10.96 -0.69
C ARG A 72 -15.27 10.08 -0.01
N ASP A 73 -16.44 9.92 -0.63
CA ASP A 73 -17.54 9.10 -0.08
C ASP A 73 -17.13 7.66 0.21
N GLN A 74 -16.33 7.05 -0.68
CA GLN A 74 -15.82 5.70 -0.49
C GLN A 74 -14.97 5.57 0.78
N ASP A 75 -14.18 6.59 1.08
CA ASP A 75 -13.29 6.60 2.24
C ASP A 75 -14.09 6.91 3.52
N ARG A 76 -15.09 7.80 3.46
CA ARG A 76 -16.04 8.05 4.58
C ARG A 76 -16.78 6.79 5.01
N LYS A 77 -17.26 5.99 4.06
CA LYS A 77 -17.96 4.71 4.33
C LYS A 77 -17.15 3.74 5.19
N ALA A 78 -15.82 3.80 5.13
CA ALA A 78 -14.98 2.95 5.96
C ALA A 78 -15.03 3.31 7.47
N PHE A 79 -15.56 4.49 7.81
CA PHE A 79 -15.66 5.00 9.17
C PHE A 79 -17.12 5.14 9.65
N GLU A 80 -18.12 4.81 8.82
CA GLU A 80 -19.52 4.84 9.22
C GLU A 80 -19.80 3.87 10.38
N GLY A 81 -20.37 4.37 11.48
CA GLY A 81 -20.67 3.58 12.68
C GLY A 81 -19.47 3.20 13.54
N TRP A 82 -18.25 3.52 13.10
CA TRP A 82 -17.01 3.21 13.83
C TRP A 82 -16.55 4.39 14.69
N THR A 83 -16.02 4.11 15.88
CA THR A 83 -15.27 5.09 16.68
C THR A 83 -14.07 4.43 17.33
N PHE A 84 -12.97 5.17 17.42
CA PHE A 84 -11.74 4.66 18.00
C PHE A 84 -11.84 4.35 19.50
N LYS A 85 -12.88 4.83 20.19
CA LYS A 85 -13.13 4.54 21.61
C LYS A 85 -13.89 3.22 21.85
N GLY A 86 -14.22 2.48 20.79
CA GLY A 86 -15.14 1.35 20.85
C GLY A 86 -16.57 1.84 20.68
N GLY A 87 -17.10 1.69 19.47
CA GLY A 87 -18.45 2.15 19.13
C GLY A 87 -19.50 1.07 19.32
N PRO A 88 -20.80 1.39 19.22
CA PRO A 88 -21.86 0.40 19.20
C PRO A 88 -21.75 -0.61 18.04
N ALA A 89 -20.91 -0.36 17.03
CA ALA A 89 -20.57 -1.30 15.96
C ALA A 89 -19.53 -2.37 16.35
N ASP A 90 -18.88 -2.22 17.51
CA ASP A 90 -17.92 -3.18 18.08
C ASP A 90 -18.56 -4.11 19.13
N ALA A 91 -19.90 -4.04 19.31
CA ALA A 91 -20.70 -4.87 20.21
C ALA A 91 -21.49 -5.96 19.47
#